data_AF-A0A0V0H3W7-F1
#
_entry.id   AF-A0A0V0H3W7-F1
#
_cell.length_a   1.000
_cell.length_b   1.000
_cell.length_c   1.000
_cell.angle_alpha   90.00
_cell.angle_beta   90.00
_cell.angle_gamma   90.00
#
_symmetry.space_group_name_H-M   'P 1'
#
loop_
_entity.id
_entity.type
_entity.pdbx_description
1 polymer ?
#
loop_
_entity_poly.entity_id
_entity_poly.type
_entity_poly.pdbx_seq_one_letter_code
_entity_poly.pdbx_strand_id
1 'polypeptide(L)'
;LSTSFTSFFLSLLLLFRLLLRRLGFRFDAAGAVAGEGEDTVSLYEGTVWHERRRPVHHSFRYPVRYALIDLDRSSNPPSDHFSAHEARRISGTTGPVFLLTIPPSVGYVQNPLSLYYCYDTEGSLQNLKKCMLR
;
A
#
# COMPACT_ATOMS: atom_id res chain seq x y z
N LEU A 1 30.40 -20.98 -12.62
CA LEU A 1 31.08 -20.66 -11.33
C LEU A 1 30.84 -19.24 -10.82
N SER A 2 30.57 -18.25 -11.67
CA SER A 2 30.39 -16.84 -11.26
C SER A 2 29.11 -16.55 -10.45
N THR A 3 27.97 -17.17 -10.79
CA THR A 3 26.67 -16.88 -10.16
C THR A 3 26.51 -17.43 -8.75
N SER A 4 27.09 -18.61 -8.46
CA SER A 4 27.06 -19.19 -7.11
C SER A 4 27.91 -18.38 -6.13
N PHE A 5 29.01 -17.80 -6.61
CA PHE A 5 29.88 -16.94 -5.81
C PHE A 5 29.17 -15.62 -5.48
N THR A 6 28.54 -14.96 -6.47
CA THR A 6 27.81 -13.71 -6.23
C THR A 6 26.62 -13.90 -5.30
N SER A 7 25.87 -15.01 -5.44
CA SER A 7 24.76 -15.32 -4.53
C SER A 7 25.24 -15.59 -3.10
N PHE A 8 26.40 -16.24 -2.94
CA PHE A 8 27.00 -16.49 -1.63
C PHE A 8 27.43 -15.19 -0.95
N PHE A 9 28.11 -14.31 -1.69
CA PHE A 9 28.52 -12.99 -1.19
C PHE A 9 27.32 -12.10 -0.83
N LEU A 10 26.28 -12.04 -1.68
CA LEU A 10 25.06 -11.27 -1.40
C LEU A 10 24.32 -11.80 -0.17
N SER A 11 24.25 -13.13 -0.01
CA SER A 11 23.62 -13.76 1.16
C SER A 11 24.39 -13.44 2.44
N LEU A 12 25.72 -13.53 2.41
CA LEU A 12 26.57 -13.19 3.55
C LEU A 12 26.47 -11.69 3.91
N LEU A 13 26.41 -10.82 2.90
CA LEU A 13 26.27 -9.38 3.07
C LEU A 13 24.90 -9.01 3.68
N LEU A 14 23.82 -9.68 3.26
CA LEU A 14 22.49 -9.50 3.86
C LEU A 14 22.46 -9.96 5.33
N LEU A 15 23.06 -11.11 5.63
CA LEU A 15 23.15 -11.66 6.99
C LEU A 15 23.96 -10.74 7.90
N PHE A 16 25.06 -10.20 7.39
CA PHE A 16 25.88 -9.22 8.08
C PHE A 16 25.11 -7.93 8.35
N ARG A 17 24.38 -7.38 7.36
CA ARG A 17 23.53 -6.19 7.55
C ARG A 17 22.42 -6.42 8.59
N LEU A 18 21.82 -7.61 8.62
CA LEU A 18 20.82 -7.99 9.62
C LEU A 18 21.43 -8.09 11.03
N LEU A 19 22.64 -8.62 11.14
CA LEU A 19 23.38 -8.71 12.40
C LEU A 19 23.78 -7.32 12.92
N LEU A 20 24.29 -6.45 12.07
CA LEU A 20 24.57 -5.03 12.40
C LEU A 20 23.31 -4.31 12.87
N ARG A 21 22.17 -4.50 12.18
CA ARG A 21 20.87 -3.97 12.63
C ARG A 21 20.47 -4.48 14.02
N ARG A 22 20.68 -5.77 14.31
CA ARG A 22 20.39 -6.36 15.63
C ARG A 22 21.32 -5.85 16.73
N LEU A 23 22.57 -5.57 16.42
CA LEU A 23 23.54 -4.98 17.36
C LEU A 23 23.40 -3.45 17.48
N GLY A 24 22.39 -2.83 16.86
CA GLY A 24 22.15 -1.39 16.96
C GLY A 24 23.07 -0.52 16.10
N PHE A 25 23.91 -1.12 15.25
CA PHE A 25 24.75 -0.40 14.31
C PHE A 25 23.94 -0.08 13.04
N ARG A 26 23.55 1.19 12.89
CA ARG A 26 23.00 1.71 11.63
C ARG A 26 24.16 2.04 10.69
N PHE A 27 24.46 1.13 9.76
CA PHE A 27 25.29 1.46 8.60
C PHE A 27 24.35 1.99 7.52
N ASP A 28 24.23 3.31 7.45
CA ASP A 28 23.49 3.98 6.39
C ASP A 28 24.17 3.66 5.06
N ALA A 29 23.46 2.90 4.22
CA ALA A 29 23.77 2.85 2.81
C ALA A 29 23.63 4.29 2.29
N ALA A 30 24.73 4.81 1.74
CA ALA A 30 24.85 6.14 1.18
C ALA A 30 23.57 6.61 0.45
N GLY A 31 23.05 7.77 0.86
CA GLY A 31 22.18 8.59 0.01
C GLY A 31 20.69 8.62 0.30
N ALA A 32 20.23 8.40 1.53
CA ALA A 32 18.87 8.82 1.91
C ALA A 32 18.96 10.15 2.67
N VAL A 33 18.86 11.25 1.92
CA VAL A 33 18.61 12.58 2.47
C VAL A 33 17.40 12.48 3.38
N ALA A 34 17.59 12.85 4.64
CA ALA A 34 16.53 13.11 5.60
C ALA A 34 15.67 14.26 5.06
N GLY A 35 14.61 13.91 4.33
CA GLY A 35 13.44 14.76 4.21
C GLY A 35 12.44 14.31 5.27
N GLU A 36 11.88 15.26 6.00
CA GLU A 36 10.69 15.05 6.84
C GLU A 36 9.58 14.47 5.96
N GLY A 37 9.49 13.13 5.92
CA GLY A 37 8.54 12.43 5.09
C GLY A 37 7.22 12.36 5.82
N GLU A 38 6.27 13.24 5.47
CA GLU A 38 4.87 13.01 5.79
C GLU A 38 4.48 11.62 5.26
N ASP A 39 4.02 10.75 6.15
CA ASP A 39 3.63 9.37 5.83
C ASP A 39 2.49 9.36 4.80
N THR A 40 2.84 9.27 3.51
CA THR A 40 1.89 9.17 2.39
C THR A 40 1.10 7.86 2.38
N VAL A 41 1.48 6.91 3.25
CA VAL A 41 0.89 5.58 3.32
C VAL A 41 0.64 5.16 4.76
N SER A 42 -0.59 4.78 5.09
CA SER A 42 -0.97 4.14 6.35
C SER A 42 -1.33 2.68 6.14
N LEU A 43 -0.79 1.77 6.95
CA LEU A 43 -1.08 0.33 6.85
C LEU A 43 -2.14 -0.09 7.87
N TYR A 44 -3.12 -0.86 7.41
CA TYR A 44 -4.21 -1.41 8.21
C TYR A 44 -4.17 -2.92 8.17
N GLU A 45 -3.99 -3.55 9.32
CA GLU A 45 -4.15 -4.99 9.46
C GLU A 45 -5.56 -5.31 9.98
N GLY A 46 -6.17 -6.35 9.42
CA GLY A 46 -7.52 -6.71 9.78
C GLY A 46 -7.86 -8.13 9.39
N THR A 47 -9.13 -8.48 9.56
CA THR A 47 -9.65 -9.77 9.12
C THR A 47 -10.93 -9.56 8.34
N VAL A 48 -11.01 -10.12 7.14
CA VAL A 48 -12.24 -10.14 6.36
C VAL A 48 -12.98 -11.45 6.62
N TRP A 49 -14.29 -11.35 6.73
CA TRP A 49 -15.20 -12.48 6.77
C TRP A 49 -16.10 -12.43 5.53
N HIS A 50 -16.14 -13.53 4.79
CA HIS A 50 -17.04 -13.70 3.65
C HIS A 50 -18.06 -14.78 3.98
N GLU A 51 -19.31 -14.50 3.65
CA GLU A 51 -20.42 -15.45 3.76
C GLU A 51 -21.22 -15.46 2.45
N ARG A 52 -21.24 -16.60 1.78
CA ARG A 52 -22.12 -16.89 0.66
C ARG A 52 -23.26 -17.76 1.17
N ARG A 53 -24.49 -17.26 1.10
CA ARG A 53 -25.67 -17.94 1.67
C ARG A 53 -26.36 -18.91 0.70
N ARG A 54 -26.13 -18.78 -0.61
CA ARG A 54 -26.76 -19.60 -1.66
C ARG A 54 -25.84 -19.84 -2.87
N PRO A 55 -26.04 -20.96 -3.61
CA PRO A 55 -27.01 -22.03 -3.34
C PRO A 55 -26.62 -22.91 -2.15
N VAL A 56 -25.32 -23.12 -1.91
CA VAL A 56 -24.78 -23.79 -0.71
C VAL A 56 -24.14 -22.74 0.18
N HIS A 57 -24.28 -22.90 1.50
CA HIS A 57 -23.68 -22.01 2.48
C HIS A 57 -22.17 -22.25 2.57
N HIS A 58 -21.40 -21.18 2.38
CA HIS A 58 -19.96 -21.17 2.60
C HIS A 58 -19.60 -19.90 3.35
N SER A 59 -18.87 -20.05 4.45
CA SER A 59 -18.30 -18.91 5.18
C SER A 59 -16.84 -19.14 5.49
N PHE A 60 -16.01 -18.13 5.32
CA PHE A 60 -14.59 -18.20 5.62
C PHE A 60 -14.08 -16.84 6.12
N ARG A 61 -12.99 -16.88 6.89
CA ARG A 61 -12.37 -15.71 7.50
C ARG A 61 -10.86 -15.77 7.28
N TYR A 62 -10.25 -14.66 6.87
CA TYR A 62 -8.82 -14.62 6.56
C TYR A 62 -8.20 -13.25 6.88
N PRO A 63 -6.91 -13.23 7.28
CA PRO A 63 -6.20 -11.98 7.55
C PRO A 63 -6.00 -11.18 6.27
N VAL A 64 -6.02 -9.86 6.40
CA VAL A 64 -5.76 -8.92 5.31
C VAL A 64 -4.87 -7.78 5.80
N ARG A 65 -4.15 -7.18 4.86
CA ARG A 65 -3.33 -5.99 5.09
C ARG A 65 -3.62 -4.99 3.97
N TYR A 66 -4.22 -3.88 4.33
CA TYR A 66 -4.52 -2.78 3.42
C TYR A 66 -3.49 -1.67 3.58
N ALA A 67 -3.23 -0.95 2.49
CA ALA A 67 -2.52 0.31 2.48
C ALA A 67 -3.51 1.41 2.08
N LEU A 68 -3.63 2.43 2.91
CA LEU A 68 -4.28 3.70 2.57
C LEU A 68 -3.20 4.65 2.08
N ILE A 69 -3.27 5.04 0.82
CA ILE A 69 -2.28 5.85 0.13
C ILE A 69 -2.93 7.21 -0.18
N ASP A 70 -2.29 8.30 0.24
CA ASP A 70 -2.60 9.64 -0.25
C ASP A 70 -2.06 9.77 -1.68
N LEU A 71 -2.95 9.74 -2.67
CA LEU A 71 -2.55 9.75 -4.08
C LEU A 71 -2.04 11.12 -4.54
N ASP A 72 -2.30 12.19 -3.80
CA ASP A 72 -1.83 13.54 -4.14
C ASP A 72 -0.41 13.80 -3.63
N ARG A 73 -0.04 13.14 -2.54
CA ARG A 73 1.30 13.27 -1.94
C ARG A 73 2.24 12.12 -2.32
N SER A 74 1.71 10.99 -2.78
CA SER A 74 2.54 9.84 -3.14
C SER A 74 3.43 10.15 -4.34
N SER A 75 4.74 9.91 -4.20
CA SER A 75 5.71 10.05 -5.30
C SER A 75 5.66 8.88 -6.28
N ASN A 76 5.31 7.68 -5.80
CA ASN A 76 5.24 6.45 -6.57
C ASN A 76 3.91 5.71 -6.30
N PRO A 77 2.77 6.22 -6.82
CA PRO A 77 1.50 5.51 -6.70
C PRO A 77 1.53 4.18 -7.47
N PRO A 78 0.72 3.18 -7.05
CA PRO A 78 0.57 1.93 -7.79
C PRO A 78 0.12 2.19 -9.24
N SER A 79 0.75 1.53 -10.21
CA SER A 79 0.53 1.79 -11.63
C SER A 79 -0.72 1.12 -12.21
N ASP A 80 -1.31 0.16 -11.52
CA ASP A 80 -2.55 -0.54 -11.89
C ASP A 80 -3.83 0.16 -11.38
N HIS A 81 -3.66 1.27 -10.65
CA HIS A 81 -4.71 2.08 -10.04
C HIS A 81 -4.90 3.40 -10.77
N PHE A 82 -6.11 3.97 -10.66
CA PHE A 82 -6.37 5.34 -11.09
C PHE A 82 -5.45 6.34 -10.36
N SER A 83 -4.97 7.33 -11.11
CA SER A 83 -4.34 8.53 -10.52
C SER A 83 -5.36 9.37 -9.75
N ALA A 84 -4.88 10.26 -8.87
CA ALA A 84 -5.74 11.20 -8.14
C ALA A 84 -6.60 12.06 -9.11
N HIS A 85 -5.99 12.52 -10.21
CA HIS A 85 -6.68 13.30 -11.25
C HIS A 85 -7.80 12.50 -11.94
N GLU A 86 -7.53 11.23 -12.29
CA GLU A 86 -8.53 10.38 -12.91
C GLU A 86 -9.68 10.06 -11.96
N ALA A 87 -9.37 9.78 -10.69
CA ALA A 87 -10.37 9.56 -9.66
C ALA A 87 -11.29 10.78 -9.51
N ARG A 88 -10.74 12.00 -9.44
CA ARG A 88 -11.52 13.26 -9.41
C ARG A 88 -12.43 13.43 -10.62
N ARG A 89 -11.91 13.15 -11.82
CA ARG A 89 -12.67 13.26 -13.08
C ARG A 89 -13.89 12.34 -13.08
N ILE A 90 -13.75 11.12 -12.56
CA ILE A 90 -14.84 10.14 -12.48
C ILE A 90 -15.81 10.46 -11.33
N SER A 91 -15.29 10.95 -10.21
CA SER A 91 -16.08 11.24 -9.02
C SER A 91 -16.83 12.57 -9.10
N GLY A 92 -16.35 13.54 -9.87
CA GLY A 92 -16.84 14.92 -9.87
C GLY A 92 -16.44 15.69 -8.61
N THR A 93 -15.25 15.40 -8.06
CA THR A 93 -14.73 16.01 -6.83
C THR A 93 -13.46 16.82 -7.09
N THR A 94 -13.17 17.78 -6.21
CA THR A 94 -12.03 18.71 -6.34
C THR A 94 -10.98 18.53 -5.24
N GLY A 95 -11.34 17.86 -4.14
CA GLY A 95 -10.50 17.68 -2.95
C GLY A 95 -9.54 16.50 -3.03
N PRO A 96 -8.91 16.14 -1.89
CA PRO A 96 -7.91 15.09 -1.83
C PRO A 96 -8.50 13.71 -2.17
N VAL A 97 -7.64 12.82 -2.67
CA VAL A 97 -8.01 11.44 -3.01
C VAL A 97 -7.11 10.45 -2.28
N PHE A 98 -7.75 9.53 -1.57
CA PHE A 98 -7.05 8.43 -0.90
C PHE A 98 -7.45 7.10 -1.51
N LEU A 99 -6.49 6.19 -1.66
CA LEU A 99 -6.67 4.83 -2.15
C LEU A 99 -6.45 3.83 -1.03
N LEU A 100 -7.46 3.04 -0.69
CA LEU A 100 -7.32 1.87 0.18
C LEU A 100 -7.28 0.61 -0.69
N THR A 101 -6.13 -0.05 -0.71
CA THR A 101 -5.88 -1.23 -1.56
C THR A 101 -5.03 -2.27 -0.84
N ILE A 102 -5.01 -3.50 -1.34
CA ILE A 102 -4.08 -4.53 -0.87
C ILE A 102 -2.85 -4.50 -1.77
N PRO A 103 -1.65 -4.15 -1.26
CA PRO A 103 -0.44 -4.21 -2.04
C PRO A 103 -0.19 -5.63 -2.56
N PRO A 104 0.31 -5.79 -3.81
CA PRO A 104 0.59 -7.10 -4.36
C PRO A 104 1.62 -7.85 -3.50
N SER A 105 1.30 -9.09 -3.13
CA SER A 105 2.18 -9.94 -2.33
C SER A 105 2.58 -11.16 -3.15
N VAL A 106 3.83 -11.18 -3.65
CA VAL A 106 4.39 -12.29 -4.44
C VAL A 106 3.49 -12.71 -5.62
N GLY A 107 2.83 -11.74 -6.25
CA GLY A 107 1.91 -11.99 -7.37
C GLY A 107 0.51 -12.49 -6.99
N TYR A 108 0.19 -12.63 -5.70
CA TYR A 108 -1.14 -13.01 -5.24
C TYR A 108 -1.92 -11.81 -4.70
N VAL A 109 -3.19 -11.72 -5.09
CA VAL A 109 -4.16 -10.75 -4.57
C VAL A 109 -5.34 -11.54 -4.00
N GLN A 110 -5.43 -11.57 -2.68
CA GLN A 110 -6.41 -12.41 -1.96
C GLN A 110 -7.77 -11.71 -1.79
N ASN A 111 -7.83 -10.43 -2.12
CA ASN A 111 -9.04 -9.62 -2.17
C ASN A 111 -8.76 -8.38 -3.06
N PRO A 112 -9.27 -8.32 -4.30
CA PRO A 112 -8.90 -7.28 -5.25
C PRO A 112 -9.56 -5.91 -4.98
N LEU A 113 -10.39 -5.80 -3.92
CA LEU A 113 -11.14 -4.59 -3.65
C LEU A 113 -10.21 -3.39 -3.43
N SER A 114 -10.30 -2.42 -4.35
CA SER A 114 -9.62 -1.13 -4.27
C SER A 114 -10.65 -0.02 -4.07
N LEU A 115 -10.60 0.66 -2.92
CA LEU A 115 -11.54 1.72 -2.56
C LEU A 115 -10.87 3.09 -2.71
N TYR A 116 -11.53 4.00 -3.41
CA TYR A 116 -11.11 5.39 -3.56
C TYR A 116 -12.01 6.29 -2.72
N TYR A 117 -11.42 7.03 -1.79
CA TYR A 117 -12.09 8.07 -1.00
C TYR A 117 -11.84 9.42 -1.65
N CYS A 118 -12.88 10.01 -2.22
CA CYS A 118 -12.82 11.28 -2.93
C CYS A 118 -13.53 12.38 -2.11
N TYR A 119 -12.77 13.37 -1.69
CA TYR A 119 -13.24 14.50 -0.89
C TYR A 119 -13.51 15.72 -1.77
N ASP A 120 -14.30 16.65 -1.24
CA ASP A 120 -14.50 17.97 -1.83
C ASP A 120 -13.71 19.03 -1.04
N THR A 121 -13.26 20.10 -1.69
CA THR A 121 -12.70 21.27 -0.98
C THR A 121 -13.76 22.29 -0.60
N GLU A 122 -14.93 22.26 -1.26
CA GLU A 122 -16.05 23.16 -0.96
C GLU A 122 -16.85 22.64 0.25
N GLY A 123 -16.44 23.08 1.45
CA GLY A 123 -17.15 22.83 2.70
C GLY A 123 -16.46 21.83 3.62
N SER A 124 -15.43 22.31 4.34
CA SER A 124 -14.59 21.56 5.28
C SER A 124 -13.72 20.47 4.65
N LEU A 125 -12.44 20.43 5.06
CA LEU A 125 -11.41 19.46 4.64
C LEU A 125 -11.73 17.98 4.96
N GLN A 126 -12.95 17.67 5.38
CA GLN A 126 -13.36 16.36 5.88
C GLN A 126 -14.69 15.85 5.32
N ASN A 127 -15.26 16.51 4.31
CA ASN A 127 -16.49 16.00 3.71
C ASN A 127 -16.19 14.96 2.61
N LEU A 128 -16.30 13.68 2.98
CA LEU A 128 -16.22 12.57 2.03
C LEU A 128 -17.44 12.61 1.11
N LYS A 129 -17.22 13.02 -0.14
CA LYS A 129 -18.30 13.20 -1.13
C LYS A 129 -18.65 11.91 -1.86
N LYS A 130 -17.63 11.10 -2.20
CA LYS A 130 -17.85 9.88 -2.97
C LYS A 130 -16.82 8.80 -2.64
N CYS A 131 -17.30 7.56 -2.62
CA CYS A 131 -16.45 6.38 -2.63
C CYS A 131 -16.61 5.65 -3.97
N MET A 132 -15.50 5.24 -4.57
CA MET A 132 -15.50 4.40 -5.77
C MET A 132 -14.81 3.08 -5.48
N LEU A 133 -15.31 2.00 -6.06
CA LEU A 133 -14.71 0.68 -5.99
C LEU A 133 -14.17 0.32 -7.38
N ARG A 134 -12.94 -0.21 -7.43
CA ARG A 134 -12.36 -0.85 -8.60
C ARG A 134 -11.95 -2.27 -8.25
#